data_AF-A0A293MGY8-F1
#
_entry.id   AF-A0A293MGY8-F1
#
_cell.length_a   1.000
_cell.length_b   1.000
_cell.length_c   1.000
_cell.angle_alpha   90.00
_cell.angle_beta   90.00
_cell.angle_gamma   90.00
#
_symmetry.space_group_name_H-M   'P 1'
#
loop_
_entity.id
_entity.type
_entity.pdbx_description
1 polymer ?
#
loop_
_entity_poly.entity_id
_entity_poly.type
_entity_poly.pdbx_seq_one_letter_code
_entity_poly.pdbx_strand_id
1 'polypeptide(L)'
;MSCNLISGMFQRLDRMRKHAFASMILFGEDNNSTISGIWVWRGHELAFHLSEDWQIDYESYDWKKLSPDDPETKKLVDEYF
;
A
#
# COMPACT_ATOMS: atom_id res chain seq x y z
N MET A 1 -1.73 14.37 11.45
CA MET A 1 -3.05 13.87 10.99
C MET A 1 -2.98 12.75 9.94
N SER A 2 -1.82 12.53 9.33
CA SER A 2 -1.62 11.60 8.20
C SER A 2 -1.85 10.11 8.54
N CYS A 3 -1.64 9.73 9.81
CA CYS A 3 -1.91 8.36 10.29
C CYS A 3 -3.41 7.97 10.25
N ASN A 4 -4.31 8.97 10.36
CA ASN A 4 -5.75 8.74 10.28
C ASN A 4 -6.19 8.41 8.83
N LEU A 5 -5.49 8.95 7.83
CA LEU A 5 -5.76 8.66 6.42
C LEU A 5 -5.45 7.20 6.09
N ILE A 6 -4.30 6.69 6.53
CA ILE A 6 -3.90 5.29 6.36
C ILE A 6 -4.93 4.36 7.02
N SER A 7 -5.31 4.67 8.27
CA SER A 7 -6.30 3.87 9.01
C SER A 7 -7.68 3.87 8.33
N GLY A 8 -8.12 5.02 7.80
CA GLY A 8 -9.37 5.13 7.04
C GLY A 8 -9.36 4.32 5.74
N MET A 9 -8.22 4.28 5.05
CA MET A 9 -8.03 3.46 3.86
C MET A 9 -8.13 1.96 4.19
N PHE A 10 -7.49 1.51 5.28
CA PHE A 10 -7.60 0.11 5.71
C PHE A 10 -9.01 -0.28 6.11
N GLN A 11 -9.81 0.62 6.69
CA GLN A 11 -11.22 0.35 6.98
C GLN A 11 -12.05 0.13 5.72
N ARG A 12 -11.83 0.92 4.65
CA ARG A 12 -12.49 0.73 3.36
C ARG A 12 -12.06 -0.57 2.67
N LEU A 13 -10.80 -0.96 2.85
CA LEU A 13 -10.20 -2.17 2.29
C LEU A 13 -10.33 -3.40 3.21
N ASP A 14 -11.16 -3.37 4.26
CA ASP A 14 -11.30 -4.47 5.23
C ASP A 14 -11.69 -5.80 4.56
N ARG A 15 -12.49 -5.74 3.49
CA ARG A 15 -12.84 -6.94 2.69
C ARG A 15 -11.63 -7.54 1.97
N MET A 16 -10.67 -6.71 1.56
CA MET A 16 -9.44 -7.11 0.88
C MET A 16 -8.44 -7.76 1.84
N ARG A 17 -8.52 -7.47 3.15
CA ARG A 17 -7.58 -7.96 4.18
C ARG A 17 -7.41 -9.49 4.23
N LYS A 18 -8.39 -10.26 3.74
CA LYS A 18 -8.33 -11.74 3.71
C LYS A 18 -7.39 -12.26 2.61
N HIS A 19 -7.10 -11.42 1.61
CA HIS A 19 -6.37 -11.78 0.40
C HIS A 19 -5.21 -10.84 0.10
N ALA A 20 -5.02 -9.80 0.92
CA ALA A 20 -3.97 -8.80 0.82
C ALA A 20 -3.40 -8.47 2.19
N PHE A 21 -2.12 -8.13 2.20
CA PHE A 21 -1.36 -7.62 3.33
C PHE A 21 -0.63 -6.37 2.88
N ALA A 22 -0.49 -5.38 3.76
CA ALA A 22 0.26 -4.18 3.47
C ALA A 22 1.03 -3.71 4.71
N SER A 23 2.25 -3.24 4.50
CA SER A 23 3.04 -2.51 5.49
C SER A 23 3.16 -1.07 5.01
N MET A 24 2.50 -0.15 5.70
CA MET A 24 2.53 1.28 5.38
C MET A 24 3.24 2.04 6.50
N ILE A 25 4.20 2.88 6.11
CA ILE A 25 5.00 3.69 7.01
C ILE A 25 4.79 5.16 6.64
N LEU A 26 4.58 5.98 7.66
CA LEU A 26 4.55 7.42 7.52
C LEU A 26 5.96 7.95 7.76
N PHE A 27 6.57 8.53 6.73
CA PHE A 27 7.85 9.22 6.81
C PHE A 27 7.62 10.73 6.93
N GLY A 28 8.54 11.43 7.60
CA GLY A 28 8.58 12.89 7.67
C GLY A 28 8.09 13.50 8.98
N GLU A 29 7.98 14.82 8.98
CA GLU A 29 7.61 15.66 10.14
C GLU A 29 6.27 16.39 9.89
N ASP A 30 5.77 17.10 10.91
CA ASP A 30 4.50 17.84 10.83
C ASP A 30 4.49 18.82 9.64
N ASN A 31 3.47 18.70 8.78
CA ASN A 31 3.26 19.40 7.49
C ASN A 31 4.06 18.91 6.27
N ASN A 32 5.01 17.98 6.41
CA ASN A 32 5.69 17.35 5.26
C ASN A 32 5.79 15.84 5.47
N SER A 33 4.64 15.17 5.49
CA SER A 33 4.58 13.72 5.68
C SER A 33 4.45 13.01 4.33
N THR A 34 5.32 12.04 4.08
CA THR A 34 5.27 11.15 2.93
C THR A 34 4.80 9.78 3.39
N ILE A 35 3.78 9.25 2.73
CA ILE A 35 3.29 7.89 2.99
C ILE A 35 3.96 6.96 1.98
N SER A 36 4.64 5.93 2.47
CA SER A 36 5.21 4.89 1.62
C SER A 36 4.96 3.53 2.23
N GLY A 37 4.78 2.51 1.41
CA GLY A 37 4.48 1.17 1.90
C GLY A 37 4.55 0.11 0.83
N ILE A 38 4.67 -1.13 1.29
CA ILE A 38 4.65 -2.31 0.43
C ILE A 38 3.31 -3.01 0.60
N TRP A 39 2.72 -3.38 -0.53
CA TRP A 39 1.49 -4.14 -0.60
C TRP A 39 1.75 -5.50 -1.25
N VAL A 40 1.14 -6.54 -0.69
CA VAL A 40 1.21 -7.91 -1.17
C VAL A 40 -0.20 -8.46 -1.22
N TRP A 41 -0.66 -8.86 -2.39
CA TRP A 41 -1.96 -9.50 -2.56
C TRP A 41 -1.90 -10.67 -3.52
N ARG A 42 -2.96 -11.47 -3.52
CA ARG A 42 -3.07 -12.63 -4.40
C ARG A 42 -3.54 -12.20 -5.80
N GLY A 43 -2.60 -12.06 -6.73
CA GLY A 43 -2.91 -11.73 -8.13
C GLY A 43 -1.70 -11.14 -8.86
N HIS A 44 -1.76 -11.09 -10.19
CA HIS A 44 -0.72 -10.47 -11.01
C HIS A 44 -1.05 -9.03 -11.41
N GLU A 45 -2.33 -8.69 -11.34
CA GLU A 45 -2.88 -7.37 -11.65
C GLU A 45 -3.14 -6.59 -10.35
N LEU A 46 -3.32 -5.28 -10.53
CA LEU A 46 -3.65 -4.34 -9.48
C LEU A 46 -5.02 -4.66 -8.89
N ALA A 47 -5.05 -5.06 -7.62
CA ALA A 47 -6.28 -5.52 -6.97
C ALA A 47 -7.36 -4.43 -6.90
N PHE A 48 -6.99 -3.16 -7.00
CA PHE A 48 -7.91 -2.01 -6.99
C PHE A 48 -8.81 -1.93 -8.23
N HIS A 49 -8.41 -2.53 -9.36
CA HIS A 49 -9.28 -2.59 -10.55
C HIS A 49 -10.38 -3.66 -10.46
N LEU A 50 -10.30 -4.57 -9.49
CA LEU A 50 -11.30 -5.64 -9.31
C LEU A 50 -12.62 -5.12 -8.73
N SER A 51 -12.63 -3.94 -8.09
CA SER A 51 -13.81 -3.37 -7.45
C SER A 51 -13.75 -1.84 -7.48
N GLU A 52 -14.79 -1.19 -8.00
CA GLU A 52 -14.89 0.28 -8.04
C GLU A 52 -14.83 0.90 -6.64
N ASP A 53 -15.38 0.20 -5.63
CA ASP A 53 -15.33 0.60 -4.21
C ASP A 53 -13.89 0.79 -3.67
N TRP A 54 -12.89 0.16 -4.29
CA TRP A 54 -11.49 0.22 -3.84
C TRP A 54 -10.66 1.27 -4.60
N GLN A 55 -11.22 1.87 -5.65
CA GLN A 55 -10.50 2.86 -6.49
C GLN A 55 -10.46 4.25 -5.86
N ILE A 56 -11.27 4.51 -4.83
CA ILE A 56 -11.50 5.83 -4.25
C ILE A 56 -10.20 6.50 -3.76
N ASP A 57 -9.32 5.74 -3.09
CA ASP A 57 -8.04 6.27 -2.58
C ASP A 57 -6.84 5.85 -3.42
N TYR A 58 -7.02 4.84 -4.27
CA TYR A 58 -5.95 4.26 -5.09
C TYR A 58 -5.28 5.32 -5.97
N GLU A 59 -6.05 6.23 -6.58
CA GLU A 59 -5.54 7.27 -7.48
C GLU A 59 -4.63 8.30 -6.79
N SER A 60 -4.69 8.41 -5.46
CA SER A 60 -3.85 9.34 -4.70
C SER A 60 -2.43 8.81 -4.44
N TYR A 61 -2.15 7.55 -4.82
CA TYR A 61 -0.86 6.90 -4.62
C TYR A 61 -0.27 6.42 -5.95
N ASP A 62 1.06 6.45 -6.05
CA ASP A 62 1.78 5.84 -7.17
C ASP A 62 2.01 4.35 -6.92
N TRP A 63 1.61 3.52 -7.88
CA TRP A 63 1.73 2.06 -7.78
C TRP A 63 2.76 1.55 -8.77
N LYS A 64 3.82 0.94 -8.23
CA LYS A 64 4.85 0.28 -9.02
C LYS A 64 4.81 -1.22 -8.73
N LYS A 65 4.72 -2.03 -9.79
CA LYS A 65 4.89 -3.47 -9.66
C LYS A 65 6.35 -3.78 -9.33
N LEU A 66 6.56 -4.46 -8.23
CA LEU A 66 7.87 -4.92 -7.79
C LEU A 66 8.02 -6.42 -8.10
N SER A 67 9.20 -6.83 -8.57
CA SER A 67 9.51 -8.23 -8.84
C SER A 67 10.35 -8.80 -7.69
N PRO A 68 10.05 -10.01 -7.19
CA PRO A 68 10.79 -10.64 -6.10
C PRO A 68 12.22 -11.05 -6.50
N ASP A 69 12.51 -11.13 -7.80
CA ASP A 69 13.83 -11.46 -8.33
C ASP A 69 14.81 -10.28 -8.25
N ASP A 70 14.30 -9.05 -8.14
CA ASP A 70 15.14 -7.86 -8.06
C ASP A 70 15.77 -7.70 -6.66
N PRO A 71 17.09 -7.52 -6.57
CA PRO A 71 17.78 -7.34 -5.29
C PRO A 71 17.37 -6.05 -4.57
N GLU A 72 16.94 -5.01 -5.30
CA GLU A 72 16.39 -3.79 -4.71
C GLU A 72 15.03 -4.05 -4.02
N THR A 73 14.15 -4.84 -4.65
CA THR A 73 12.87 -5.23 -4.05
C THR A 73 13.06 -6.01 -2.77
N LYS A 74 14.04 -6.93 -2.72
CA LYS A 74 14.34 -7.70 -1.51
C LYS A 74 14.78 -6.80 -0.36
N LYS A 75 15.66 -5.82 -0.62
CA LYS A 75 16.06 -4.83 0.38
C LYS A 75 14.89 -3.99 0.87
N LEU A 76 14.02 -3.54 -0.05
CA LEU A 76 12.82 -2.81 0.33
C LEU A 76 11.89 -3.68 1.20
N VAL A 77 11.68 -4.94 0.88
CA VAL A 77 10.88 -5.83 1.72
C VAL A 77 11.51 -5.97 3.12
N ASP A 78 12.82 -6.16 3.22
CA ASP A 78 13.54 -6.24 4.50
C ASP A 78 13.54 -4.92 5.30
N GLU A 79 13.44 -3.76 4.65
CA GLU A 79 13.37 -2.45 5.33
C GLU A 79 11.95 -2.12 5.83
N TYR A 80 10.92 -2.66 5.18
CA TYR A 80 9.51 -2.41 5.50
C TYR A 80 8.85 -3.50 6.37
N PHE A 81 9.54 -4.63 6.62
CA PHE A 81 9.10 -5.75 7.46
C PHE A 81 10.14 -6.08 8.55
#